data_AF-A0A5M9P1B3-F1
#
_entry.id   AF-A0A5M9P1B3-F1
#
_cell.length_a   1.000
_cell.length_b   1.000
_cell.length_c   1.000
_cell.angle_alpha   90.00
_cell.angle_beta   90.00
_cell.angle_gamma   90.00
#
_symmetry.space_group_name_H-M   'P 1'
#
loop_
_entity.id
_entity.type
_entity.pdbx_description
1 polymer ?
#
loop_
_entity_poly.entity_id
_entity_poly.type
_entity_poly.pdbx_seq_one_letter_code
_entity_poly.pdbx_strand_id
1 'polypeptide(L)' 'MADSGSNKKYIKDYSIYYIEDSGHFPMLEQPEQFNTTLMKAVKSVK' A
#
# COMPACT_ATOMS: atom_id res chain seq x y z
N MET A 1 -15.72 13.48 -5.45
CA MET A 1 -14.94 12.22 -5.44
C MET A 1 -13.48 12.60 -5.67
N ALA A 2 -12.56 12.23 -4.79
CA ALA A 2 -11.14 12.57 -5.00
C ALA A 2 -10.63 11.76 -6.20
N ASP A 3 -10.20 12.44 -7.25
CA ASP A 3 -9.60 11.85 -8.44
C ASP A 3 -8.24 11.22 -8.05
N SER A 4 -8.25 9.96 -7.66
CA SER A 4 -7.03 9.18 -7.38
C SER A 4 -6.19 8.89 -8.64
N GLY A 5 -6.59 9.41 -9.81
CA GLY A 5 -5.95 9.19 -11.11
C GLY A 5 -4.81 10.16 -11.45
N SER A 6 -4.74 11.31 -10.78
CA SER A 6 -3.83 12.39 -11.19
C SER A 6 -2.37 12.20 -10.77
N ASN A 7 -2.09 11.60 -9.60
CA ASN A 7 -0.71 11.50 -9.08
C ASN A 7 0.09 10.31 -9.64
N LYS A 8 -0.60 9.26 -10.13
CA LYS A 8 0.02 8.03 -10.64
C LYS A 8 0.92 8.26 -11.87
N LYS A 9 0.65 9.32 -12.64
CA LYS A 9 1.44 9.69 -13.83
C LYS A 9 2.83 10.26 -13.49
N TYR A 10 3.02 10.74 -12.26
CA TYR A 10 4.25 11.43 -11.85
C TYR A 10 5.21 10.54 -11.06
N ILE A 11 4.76 9.38 -10.59
CA ILE A 11 5.58 8.42 -9.86
C ILE A 11 5.90 7.27 -10.81
N LYS A 12 7.16 7.17 -11.25
CA LYS A 12 7.59 6.17 -12.24
C LYS A 12 7.89 4.81 -11.59
N ASP A 13 8.42 4.84 -10.38
CA ASP A 13 8.86 3.66 -9.65
C ASP A 13 8.07 3.53 -8.34
N TYR A 14 6.93 2.86 -8.40
CA TYR A 14 6.16 2.48 -7.22
C TYR A 14 5.67 1.05 -7.36
N SER A 15 5.58 0.36 -6.22
CA SER A 15 4.94 -0.94 -6.10
C SER A 15 3.65 -0.77 -5.30
N ILE A 16 2.53 -1.24 -5.85
CA ILE A 16 1.24 -1.25 -5.14
C ILE A 16 1.06 -2.62 -4.52
N TYR A 17 0.75 -2.64 -3.23
CA TYR A 17 0.36 -3.84 -2.50
C TYR A 17 -1.08 -3.68 -2.03
N TYR A 18 -1.87 -4.75 -2.13
CA TYR A 18 -3.24 -4.80 -1.70
C TYR A 18 -3.35 -5.69 -0.46
N ILE A 19 -4.10 -5.23 0.55
CA ILE A 19 -4.47 -6.01 1.73
C ILE A 19 -5.98 -6.18 1.64
N GLU A 20 -6.43 -7.40 1.36
CA GLU A 20 -7.86 -7.72 1.25
C GLU A 20 -8.55 -7.62 2.61
N ASP A 21 -9.88 -7.47 2.61
CA ASP A 21 -10.71 -7.36 3.82
C ASP A 21 -10.27 -6.27 4.81
N SER A 22 -9.71 -5.18 4.28
CA SER A 22 -9.32 -4.01 5.06
C SER A 22 -9.83 -2.72 4.43
N GLY A 23 -10.28 -1.79 5.28
CA GLY A 23 -10.81 -0.50 4.87
C GLY A 23 -9.75 0.59 4.94
N HIS A 24 -10.08 1.70 5.60
CA HIS A 24 -9.23 2.88 5.66
C HIS A 24 -8.01 2.69 6.59
N PHE A 25 -8.08 1.76 7.55
CA PHE A 25 -7.04 1.55 8.56
C PHE A 25 -6.57 0.10 8.60
N PRO A 26 -5.93 -0.41 7.53
CA PRO A 26 -5.45 -1.79 7.44
C PRO A 26 -4.48 -2.15 8.58
N MET A 27 -3.76 -1.16 9.12
CA MET A 27 -2.89 -1.32 10.29
C MET A 27 -3.61 -1.69 11.59
N LEU A 28 -4.90 -1.36 11.72
CA LEU A 28 -5.73 -1.71 12.88
C LEU A 28 -6.63 -2.92 12.58
N GLU A 29 -7.16 -3.00 11.36
CA GLU A 29 -8.08 -4.04 10.93
C GLU A 29 -7.36 -5.38 10.66
N GLN A 30 -6.19 -5.32 10.01
CA GLN A 30 -5.40 -6.48 9.58
C GLN A 30 -3.91 -6.28 9.93
N PRO A 31 -3.55 -6.09 11.22
CA PRO A 31 -2.20 -5.71 11.63
C PRO A 31 -1.11 -6.68 11.16
N GLU A 32 -1.38 -7.98 11.15
CA GLU A 32 -0.42 -9.00 10.72
C GLU A 32 -0.14 -8.93 9.21
N GLN A 33 -1.19 -8.84 8.39
CA GLN A 33 -1.06 -8.71 6.93
C GLN A 33 -0.41 -7.38 6.55
N PHE A 34 -0.77 -6.31 7.26
CA PHE A 34 -0.15 -5.00 7.10
C PHE A 34 1.34 -5.05 7.39
N ASN A 35 1.76 -5.55 8.56
CA ASN A 35 3.17 -5.60 8.94
C ASN A 35 4.00 -6.49 8.01
N THR A 36 3.43 -7.64 7.59
CA THR A 36 4.09 -8.53 6.63
C THR A 36 4.29 -7.86 5.27
N THR A 37 3.27 -7.14 4.78
CA THR A 37 3.31 -6.41 3.51
C THR A 37 4.28 -5.23 3.58
N LEU A 38 4.27 -4.49 4.69
CA LEU A 38 5.21 -3.40 4.95
C LEU A 38 6.66 -3.90 4.94
N MET A 39 6.96 -5.01 5.61
CA MET A 39 8.30 -5.61 5.59
C MET A 39 8.74 -6.02 4.18
N LYS A 40 7.84 -6.54 3.35
CA LYS A 40 8.14 -6.88 1.94
C LYS A 40 8.45 -5.61 1.13
N ALA A 41 7.64 -4.57 1.29
CA ALA A 41 7.85 -3.29 0.63
C ALA A 41 9.21 -2.68 1.01
N VAL A 42 9.52 -2.60 2.31
CA VAL A 42 10.82 -2.07 2.79
C VAL A 42 12.00 -2.86 2.22
N LYS A 43 11.91 -4.18 2.11
CA LYS A 43 12.98 -5.01 1.53
C LYS A 43 13.11 -4.90 0.01
N SER A 44 12.05 -4.46 -0.68
CA SER A 44 12.05 -4.29 -2.14
C SER A 44 12.72 -2.99 -2.59
N VAL A 45 12.83 -2.00 -1.69
CA VAL A 45 13.58 -0.77 -1.93
C VAL A 45 15.05 -1.04 -1.61
N LYS A 46 15.89 -1.06 -2.65
CA LYS A 46 17.36 -1.14 -2.53
C LYS A 46 17.98 0.24 -2.53
#